data_AF-A0A7Y5MU74-F1
#
_entry.id   AF-A0A7Y5MU74-F1
#
_cell.length_a   1.000
_cell.length_b   1.000
_cell.length_c   1.000
_cell.angle_alpha   90.00
_cell.angle_beta   90.00
_cell.angle_gamma   90.00
#
_symmetry.space_group_name_H-M   'P 1'
#
loop_
_entity.id
_entity.type
_entity.pdbx_description
1 polymer ?
#
loop_
_entity_poly.entity_id
_entity_poly.type
_entity_poly.pdbx_seq_one_letter_code
_entity_poly.pdbx_strand_id
1 'polypeptide(L)'
;MRQLAEPNEPNIANKSIIRVLNADNLNTSGDASPYGDGIFDYVEGITVNSQTGRIILPSVEPFGRYLESKFQSATTASKYVFKELYDSTKTVALAQGKNKFKLKGSYQSSSGSEISLNAVNIPQGSVKVTAGGTELVENQDYTVDYNLGRVKIINTSVLNSATPIKVSLESNSLFSVQSKTLMGSRFDYKISKDFAIGGTVLHLNERPITRKVNIGDEPISNTMLGFDGTYRTKSRFITKMIDKIPFINTKEMSSVSLNGEFAYLIPRHSKAIGKKGNAYIDNFEGTQSTIPLNIAGQWSIASVPRFQSTLFPEFDYVASTHDTLGYGYNRAKIAWYNVDPTAFYRSNSTVSLSAAERSNHNVRQISEKELFPKRQYSNG
;
A
#
# COMPACT_ATOMS: atom_id res chain seq x y z
N MET A 1 -10.02 -23.62 -3.77
CA MET A 1 -10.69 -22.51 -3.05
C MET A 1 -11.01 -22.94 -1.62
N ARG A 2 -10.97 -22.02 -0.66
CA ARG A 2 -11.23 -22.35 0.75
C ARG A 2 -12.72 -22.59 0.96
N GLN A 3 -13.05 -23.69 1.64
CA GLN A 3 -14.39 -24.07 2.07
C GLN A 3 -14.56 -23.72 3.57
N LEU A 4 -15.80 -23.64 4.05
CA LEU A 4 -16.05 -23.56 5.49
C LEU A 4 -15.93 -24.96 6.09
N ALA A 5 -15.25 -25.07 7.23
CA ALA A 5 -14.93 -26.36 7.88
C ALA A 5 -16.08 -26.86 8.76
N GLU A 6 -17.28 -27.00 8.18
CA GLU A 6 -18.49 -27.39 8.90
C GLU A 6 -19.21 -28.54 8.14
N PRO A 7 -18.82 -29.81 8.38
CA PRO A 7 -19.35 -30.96 7.63
C PRO A 7 -20.82 -31.29 7.96
N ASN A 8 -21.31 -30.84 9.11
CA ASN A 8 -22.69 -31.09 9.57
C ASN A 8 -23.70 -30.09 9.00
N GLU A 9 -23.26 -29.16 8.14
CA GLU A 9 -24.09 -28.12 7.55
C GLU A 9 -24.25 -28.39 6.04
N PRO A 10 -25.28 -29.12 5.60
CA PRO A 10 -25.36 -29.68 4.24
C PRO A 10 -25.40 -28.61 3.13
N ASN A 11 -25.86 -27.40 3.47
CA ASN A 11 -25.94 -26.29 2.53
C ASN A 11 -24.59 -25.63 2.25
N ILE A 12 -23.57 -25.84 3.08
CA ILE A 12 -22.21 -25.26 2.93
C ILE A 12 -21.11 -26.32 2.87
N ALA A 13 -21.38 -27.53 3.37
CA ALA A 13 -20.42 -28.63 3.40
C ALA A 13 -19.91 -28.95 1.99
N ASN A 14 -18.59 -29.07 1.85
CA ASN A 14 -17.90 -29.36 0.59
C ASN A 14 -18.13 -28.34 -0.55
N LYS A 15 -18.64 -27.14 -0.27
CA LYS A 15 -18.84 -26.08 -1.27
C LYS A 15 -17.79 -24.98 -1.17
N SER A 16 -17.40 -24.41 -2.31
CA SER A 16 -16.54 -23.23 -2.36
C SER A 16 -17.24 -22.04 -1.67
N ILE A 17 -16.46 -21.15 -1.03
CA ILE A 17 -17.04 -19.97 -0.40
C ILE A 17 -17.77 -19.06 -1.40
N ILE A 18 -17.26 -18.94 -2.62
CA ILE A 18 -17.90 -18.13 -3.68
C ILE A 18 -19.27 -18.70 -4.04
N ARG A 19 -19.42 -20.03 -4.08
CA ARG A 19 -20.71 -20.68 -4.31
C ARG A 19 -21.66 -20.56 -3.13
N VAL A 20 -21.16 -20.70 -1.91
CA VAL A 20 -21.96 -20.44 -0.69
C VAL A 20 -22.53 -19.02 -0.70
N LEU A 21 -21.74 -18.05 -1.20
CA LEU A 21 -22.09 -16.63 -1.34
C LEU A 21 -22.84 -16.28 -2.63
N ASN A 22 -23.31 -17.27 -3.39
CA ASN A 22 -24.08 -17.09 -4.65
C ASN A 22 -23.30 -16.48 -5.82
N ALA A 23 -21.98 -16.57 -5.85
CA ALA A 23 -21.12 -15.94 -6.84
C ALA A 23 -20.43 -16.91 -7.82
N ASP A 24 -20.92 -18.15 -7.90
CA ASP A 24 -20.41 -19.26 -8.73
C ASP A 24 -21.59 -20.20 -9.05
N ASN A 25 -22.34 -19.82 -10.07
CA ASN A 25 -23.57 -20.43 -10.54
C ASN A 25 -23.56 -20.66 -12.06
N LEU A 26 -22.57 -20.13 -12.79
CA LEU A 26 -22.45 -20.29 -14.23
C LEU A 26 -21.33 -21.27 -14.59
N ASN A 27 -21.33 -21.75 -15.83
CA ASN A 27 -20.20 -22.46 -16.41
C ASN A 27 -19.32 -21.51 -17.25
N THR A 28 -18.25 -22.05 -17.84
CA THR A 28 -17.33 -21.29 -18.69
C THR A 28 -17.95 -20.67 -19.95
N SER A 29 -19.13 -21.15 -20.36
CA SER A 29 -19.90 -20.60 -21.49
C SER A 29 -20.92 -19.53 -21.06
N GLY A 30 -21.09 -19.31 -19.75
CA GLY A 30 -22.05 -18.37 -19.17
C GLY A 30 -23.44 -18.97 -18.91
N ASP A 31 -23.63 -20.28 -19.09
CA ASP A 31 -24.92 -20.94 -18.82
C ASP A 31 -25.05 -21.33 -17.35
N ALA A 32 -26.29 -21.34 -16.84
CA ALA A 32 -26.58 -21.77 -15.47
C ALA A 32 -26.15 -23.22 -15.23
N SER A 33 -25.30 -23.43 -14.22
CA SER A 33 -24.79 -24.72 -13.80
C SER A 33 -25.18 -24.98 -12.34
N PRO A 34 -25.86 -26.11 -12.03
CA PRO A 34 -26.17 -26.48 -10.65
C PRO A 34 -24.94 -26.59 -9.75
N TYR A 35 -23.76 -26.84 -10.34
CA TYR A 35 -22.50 -27.03 -9.61
C TYR A 35 -21.53 -25.85 -9.68
N GLY A 36 -21.79 -24.86 -10.53
CA GLY A 36 -20.80 -23.85 -10.90
C GLY A 36 -19.60 -24.46 -11.63
N ASP A 37 -18.60 -23.65 -11.95
CA ASP A 37 -17.30 -24.10 -12.49
C ASP A 37 -16.14 -23.87 -11.51
N GLY A 38 -16.44 -23.29 -10.34
CA GLY A 38 -15.43 -22.99 -9.34
C GLY A 38 -14.67 -21.70 -9.63
N ILE A 39 -15.17 -20.85 -10.52
CA ILE A 39 -14.65 -19.53 -10.81
C ILE A 39 -15.72 -18.52 -10.42
N PHE A 40 -15.30 -17.30 -10.07
CA PHE A 40 -16.26 -16.23 -9.80
C PHE A 40 -17.00 -15.89 -11.10
N ASP A 41 -18.33 -15.90 -11.08
CA ASP A 41 -19.15 -15.58 -12.24
C ASP A 41 -18.87 -14.14 -12.69
N TYR A 42 -18.27 -13.96 -13.87
CA TYR A 42 -18.06 -12.65 -14.47
C TYR A 42 -19.30 -12.27 -15.30
N VAL A 43 -20.13 -11.37 -14.78
CA VAL A 43 -21.28 -10.82 -15.49
C VAL A 43 -21.24 -9.30 -15.34
N GLU A 44 -20.90 -8.63 -16.44
CA GLU A 44 -20.76 -7.18 -16.47
C GLU A 44 -22.07 -6.48 -16.06
N GLY A 45 -21.97 -5.52 -15.16
CA GLY A 45 -23.10 -4.78 -14.60
C GLY A 45 -23.84 -5.50 -13.46
N ILE A 46 -23.61 -6.80 -13.24
CA ILE A 46 -24.26 -7.59 -12.18
C ILE A 46 -23.27 -7.97 -11.09
N THR A 47 -22.23 -8.74 -11.43
CA THR A 47 -21.21 -9.22 -10.48
C THR A 47 -19.89 -8.47 -10.60
N VAL A 48 -19.67 -7.77 -11.71
CA VAL A 48 -18.48 -6.94 -11.96
C VAL A 48 -18.89 -5.63 -12.63
N ASN A 49 -18.28 -4.53 -12.18
CA ASN A 49 -18.25 -3.28 -12.94
C ASN A 49 -16.81 -2.98 -13.33
N SER A 50 -16.48 -3.19 -14.61
CA SER A 50 -15.11 -3.13 -15.10
C SER A 50 -14.55 -1.72 -15.21
N GLN A 51 -15.42 -0.72 -15.41
CA GLN A 51 -15.01 0.69 -15.45
C GLN A 51 -14.45 1.17 -14.11
N THR A 52 -15.00 0.67 -13.01
CA THR A 52 -14.59 1.07 -11.65
C THR A 52 -13.82 -0.03 -10.90
N GLY A 53 -13.62 -1.19 -11.52
CA GLY A 53 -12.97 -2.36 -10.91
C GLY A 53 -13.73 -2.93 -9.70
N ARG A 54 -15.04 -2.68 -9.60
CA ARG A 54 -15.85 -3.14 -8.46
C ARG A 54 -16.31 -4.57 -8.66
N ILE A 55 -16.08 -5.39 -7.65
CA ILE A 55 -16.68 -6.72 -7.54
C ILE A 55 -17.95 -6.61 -6.69
N ILE A 56 -19.04 -7.17 -7.21
CA ILE A 56 -20.38 -7.10 -6.62
C ILE A 56 -20.80 -8.53 -6.30
N LEU A 57 -21.11 -8.78 -5.02
CA LEU A 57 -21.72 -10.05 -4.62
C LEU A 57 -23.24 -9.93 -4.82
N PRO A 58 -23.92 -10.95 -5.38
CA PRO A 58 -25.34 -10.87 -5.73
C PRO A 58 -26.24 -11.11 -4.50
N SER A 59 -25.99 -10.35 -3.44
CA SER A 59 -26.76 -10.32 -2.20
C SER A 59 -26.53 -8.99 -1.48
N VAL A 60 -27.53 -8.50 -0.74
CA VAL A 60 -27.44 -7.25 0.04
C VAL A 60 -26.49 -7.41 1.24
N GLU A 61 -26.57 -8.55 1.91
CA GLU A 61 -25.75 -8.87 3.09
C GLU A 61 -25.06 -10.24 2.94
N PRO A 62 -24.11 -10.39 2.00
CA PRO A 62 -23.51 -11.68 1.68
C PRO A 62 -22.86 -12.34 2.89
N PHE A 63 -22.18 -11.59 3.76
CA PHE A 63 -21.55 -12.12 4.98
C PHE A 63 -22.45 -12.03 6.22
N GLY A 64 -23.64 -11.45 6.10
CA GLY A 64 -24.61 -11.24 7.16
C GLY A 64 -25.77 -12.23 7.02
N ARG A 65 -26.99 -11.70 6.84
CA ARG A 65 -28.21 -12.51 6.73
C ARG A 65 -28.16 -13.61 5.67
N TYR A 66 -27.51 -13.35 4.53
CA TYR A 66 -27.46 -14.35 3.45
C TYR A 66 -26.62 -15.57 3.83
N LEU A 67 -25.43 -15.36 4.41
CA LEU A 67 -24.60 -16.45 4.88
C LEU A 67 -25.29 -17.20 6.04
N GLU A 68 -25.92 -16.47 6.96
CA GLU A 68 -26.69 -17.06 8.07
C GLU A 68 -27.77 -18.02 7.57
N SER A 69 -28.49 -17.66 6.51
CA SER A 69 -29.54 -18.51 5.94
C SER A 69 -29.02 -19.81 5.31
N LYS A 70 -27.70 -20.00 5.20
CA LYS A 70 -27.09 -21.25 4.71
C LYS A 70 -26.75 -22.21 5.83
N PHE A 71 -26.86 -21.81 7.10
CA PHE A 71 -26.67 -22.69 8.25
C PHE A 71 -28.02 -23.19 8.77
N GLN A 72 -28.05 -24.43 9.24
CA GLN A 72 -29.14 -25.01 10.01
C GLN A 72 -28.96 -24.71 11.50
N SER A 73 -27.72 -24.70 12.00
CA SER A 73 -27.42 -24.36 13.40
C SER A 73 -27.07 -22.88 13.55
N ALA A 74 -27.91 -22.15 14.28
CA ALA A 74 -27.64 -20.75 14.64
C ALA A 74 -26.33 -20.60 15.43
N THR A 75 -25.99 -21.56 16.29
CA THR A 75 -24.75 -21.57 17.06
C THR A 75 -23.53 -21.67 16.13
N THR A 76 -23.61 -22.51 15.10
CA THR A 76 -22.53 -22.65 14.12
C THR A 76 -22.43 -21.42 13.24
N ALA A 77 -23.57 -20.88 12.78
CA ALA A 77 -23.65 -19.65 11.99
C ALA A 77 -22.97 -18.48 12.70
N SER A 78 -23.16 -18.34 14.02
CA SER A 78 -22.64 -17.22 14.81
C SER A 78 -21.11 -17.07 14.76
N LYS A 79 -20.38 -18.16 14.47
CA LYS A 79 -18.92 -18.14 14.30
C LYS A 79 -18.45 -17.43 13.04
N TYR A 80 -19.29 -17.41 11.98
CA TYR A 80 -18.92 -16.96 10.64
C TYR A 80 -19.66 -15.70 10.20
N VAL A 81 -20.91 -15.54 10.63
CA VAL A 81 -21.77 -14.44 10.20
C VAL A 81 -21.30 -13.11 10.80
N PHE A 82 -21.10 -12.12 9.94
CA PHE A 82 -20.62 -10.79 10.30
C PHE A 82 -21.71 -9.74 10.03
N LYS A 83 -22.74 -9.68 10.88
CA LYS A 83 -23.89 -8.75 10.74
C LYS A 83 -23.49 -7.30 10.98
N GLU A 84 -22.57 -7.09 11.91
CA GLU A 84 -22.09 -5.78 12.34
C GLU A 84 -21.41 -5.02 11.19
N LEU A 85 -21.00 -5.73 10.13
CA LEU A 85 -20.53 -5.12 8.88
C LEU A 85 -21.61 -4.27 8.19
N TYR A 86 -22.90 -4.59 8.38
CA TYR A 86 -24.03 -4.01 7.67
C TYR A 86 -24.91 -3.10 8.54
N ASP A 87 -25.06 -3.44 9.83
CA ASP A 87 -25.98 -2.72 10.73
C ASP A 87 -25.29 -1.75 11.71
N SER A 88 -23.96 -1.76 11.76
CA SER A 88 -23.17 -1.02 12.74
C SER A 88 -22.15 -0.08 12.08
N THR A 89 -21.65 0.88 12.85
CA THR A 89 -20.55 1.74 12.38
C THR A 89 -19.27 0.93 12.20
N LYS A 90 -18.40 1.38 11.29
CA LYS A 90 -17.12 0.73 10.99
C LYS A 90 -16.29 0.42 12.24
N THR A 91 -16.24 1.35 13.20
CA THR A 91 -15.46 1.18 14.44
C THR A 91 -16.01 0.05 15.30
N VAL A 92 -17.33 -0.04 15.44
CA VAL A 92 -18.00 -1.12 16.19
C VAL A 92 -17.77 -2.47 15.50
N ALA A 93 -17.93 -2.52 14.18
CA ALA A 93 -17.74 -3.74 13.39
C ALA A 93 -16.31 -4.29 13.50
N LEU A 94 -15.29 -3.41 13.46
CA LEU A 94 -13.89 -3.80 13.58
C LEU A 94 -13.56 -4.43 14.95
N ALA A 95 -14.21 -3.99 16.01
CA ALA A 95 -14.01 -4.50 17.36
C ALA A 95 -14.53 -5.94 17.55
N GLN A 96 -15.41 -6.43 16.67
CA GLN A 96 -16.02 -7.77 16.79
C GLN A 96 -15.08 -8.92 16.42
N GLY A 97 -13.94 -8.65 15.78
CA GLY A 97 -12.97 -9.69 15.39
C GLY A 97 -13.45 -10.66 14.30
N LYS A 98 -14.64 -10.46 13.71
CA LYS A 98 -15.23 -11.32 12.66
C LYS A 98 -14.77 -10.99 11.24
N ASN A 99 -13.98 -9.93 11.06
CA ASN A 99 -13.41 -9.54 9.76
C ASN A 99 -12.30 -10.51 9.30
N LYS A 100 -12.71 -11.68 8.78
CA LYS A 100 -11.80 -12.78 8.38
C LYS A 100 -11.96 -13.22 6.92
N PHE A 101 -12.98 -12.73 6.21
CA PHE A 101 -13.16 -12.99 4.79
C PHE A 101 -12.17 -12.17 3.97
N LYS A 102 -11.45 -12.83 3.05
CA LYS A 102 -10.49 -12.19 2.15
C LYS A 102 -10.79 -12.63 0.71
N LEU A 103 -11.22 -11.70 -0.12
CA LEU A 103 -11.32 -11.89 -1.56
C LEU A 103 -9.94 -11.62 -2.17
N LYS A 104 -9.43 -12.57 -2.95
CA LYS A 104 -8.20 -12.42 -3.72
C LYS A 104 -8.49 -12.78 -5.16
N GLY A 105 -8.01 -11.96 -6.08
CA GLY A 105 -8.10 -12.18 -7.52
C GLY A 105 -6.99 -11.44 -8.25
N SER A 106 -6.85 -11.74 -9.52
CA SER A 106 -5.96 -11.06 -10.46
C SER A 106 -6.80 -10.52 -11.61
N TYR A 107 -6.46 -9.32 -12.08
CA TYR A 107 -7.02 -8.75 -13.31
C TYR A 107 -5.88 -8.31 -14.20
N GLN A 108 -6.16 -8.21 -15.49
CA GLN A 108 -5.21 -7.69 -16.48
C GLN A 108 -5.87 -6.54 -17.23
N SER A 109 -5.08 -5.51 -17.56
CA SER A 109 -5.53 -4.45 -18.46
C SER A 109 -5.85 -5.05 -19.83
N SER A 110 -6.70 -4.38 -20.61
CA SER A 110 -7.03 -4.80 -21.98
C SER A 110 -5.75 -5.06 -22.78
N SER A 111 -5.75 -6.19 -23.49
CA SER A 111 -4.65 -6.76 -24.26
C SER A 111 -3.97 -5.74 -25.18
N GLY A 112 -2.83 -5.22 -24.72
CA GLY A 112 -1.84 -4.60 -25.58
C GLY A 112 -0.56 -5.43 -25.49
N SER A 113 0.24 -5.45 -26.55
CA SER A 113 1.64 -5.93 -26.50
C SER A 113 2.51 -5.09 -25.57
N GLU A 114 1.94 -4.05 -24.94
CA GLU A 114 2.61 -3.04 -24.14
C GLU A 114 2.32 -3.22 -22.65
N ILE A 115 3.39 -3.25 -21.87
CA ILE A 115 3.40 -3.34 -20.42
C ILE A 115 3.85 -1.98 -19.89
N SER A 116 2.97 -1.28 -19.16
CA SER A 116 3.33 -0.05 -18.46
C SER A 116 4.25 -0.39 -17.28
N LEU A 117 5.39 0.28 -17.20
CA LEU A 117 6.36 0.16 -16.11
C LEU A 117 6.04 1.06 -14.92
N ASN A 118 5.07 1.97 -15.07
CA ASN A 118 4.67 2.93 -14.04
C ASN A 118 5.83 3.77 -13.47
N ALA A 119 6.89 3.94 -14.27
CA ALA A 119 8.07 4.75 -13.96
C ALA A 119 8.42 5.56 -15.20
N VAL A 120 8.83 6.81 -15.02
CA VAL A 120 9.29 7.68 -16.11
C VAL A 120 10.78 7.90 -15.99
N ASN A 121 11.45 8.17 -17.13
CA ASN A 121 12.90 8.41 -17.19
C ASN A 121 13.73 7.24 -16.60
N ILE A 122 13.48 6.05 -17.12
CA ILE A 122 14.16 4.83 -16.67
C ILE A 122 15.58 4.81 -17.27
N PRO A 123 16.63 4.51 -16.49
CA PRO A 123 17.98 4.35 -17.02
C PRO A 123 18.04 3.30 -18.13
N GLN A 124 18.69 3.64 -19.25
CA GLN A 124 18.81 2.73 -20.39
C GLN A 124 19.55 1.44 -19.99
N GLY A 125 19.04 0.28 -20.42
CA GLY A 125 19.62 -1.04 -20.12
C GLY A 125 19.31 -1.58 -18.72
N SER A 126 18.54 -0.86 -17.90
CA SER A 126 18.15 -1.33 -16.56
C SER A 126 16.92 -2.26 -16.57
N VAL A 127 16.20 -2.32 -17.68
CA VAL A 127 15.01 -3.14 -17.83
C VAL A 127 15.41 -4.57 -18.21
N LYS A 128 14.99 -5.54 -17.40
CA LYS A 128 15.15 -6.97 -17.66
C LYS A 128 13.78 -7.62 -17.75
N VAL A 129 13.51 -8.27 -18.88
CA VAL A 129 12.25 -8.97 -19.13
C VAL A 129 12.52 -10.46 -19.15
N THR A 130 11.74 -11.22 -18.39
CA THR A 130 11.82 -12.69 -18.34
C THR A 130 10.45 -13.29 -18.65
N ALA A 131 10.42 -14.37 -19.43
CA ALA A 131 9.22 -15.14 -19.71
C ALA A 131 9.48 -16.62 -19.37
N GLY A 132 8.67 -17.20 -18.48
CA GLY A 132 8.82 -18.61 -18.09
C GLY A 132 10.17 -18.95 -17.45
N GLY A 133 10.87 -17.96 -16.91
CA GLY A 133 12.22 -18.11 -16.33
C GLY A 133 13.38 -17.86 -17.29
N THR A 134 13.12 -17.65 -18.59
CA THR A 134 14.13 -17.28 -19.58
C THR A 134 14.18 -15.77 -19.75
N GLU A 135 15.39 -15.19 -19.72
CA GLU A 135 15.59 -13.77 -20.03
C GLU A 135 15.42 -13.53 -21.53
N LEU A 136 14.54 -12.57 -21.86
CA LEU A 136 14.28 -12.14 -23.22
C LEU A 136 15.34 -11.14 -23.66
N VAL A 137 15.57 -11.03 -24.97
CA VAL A 137 16.58 -10.13 -25.54
C VAL A 137 15.94 -8.81 -26.00
N GLU A 138 16.45 -7.68 -25.51
CA GLU A 138 16.00 -6.35 -25.95
C GLU A 138 16.30 -6.12 -27.44
N ASN A 139 15.36 -5.51 -28.17
CA ASN A 139 15.32 -5.30 -29.62
C ASN A 139 15.18 -6.58 -30.48
N GLN A 140 15.07 -7.75 -29.86
CA GLN A 140 14.75 -9.01 -30.55
C GLN A 140 13.40 -9.57 -30.09
N ASP A 141 13.21 -9.66 -28.78
CA ASP A 141 12.00 -10.22 -28.17
C ASP A 141 11.05 -9.14 -27.64
N TYR A 142 11.60 -8.00 -27.22
CA TYR A 142 10.85 -6.83 -26.75
C TYR A 142 11.60 -5.53 -27.03
N THR A 143 10.90 -4.40 -27.03
CA THR A 143 11.48 -3.05 -27.10
C THR A 143 11.06 -2.24 -25.88
N VAL A 144 11.89 -1.29 -25.45
CA VAL A 144 11.61 -0.44 -24.28
C VAL A 144 11.55 1.03 -24.71
N ASP A 145 10.47 1.71 -24.33
CA ASP A 145 10.42 3.16 -24.28
C ASP A 145 10.84 3.61 -22.88
N TYR A 146 12.10 4.03 -22.74
CA TYR A 146 12.68 4.46 -21.47
C TYR A 146 12.15 5.80 -20.95
N ASN A 147 11.61 6.64 -21.85
CA ASN A 147 11.07 7.94 -21.49
C ASN A 147 9.66 7.79 -20.93
N LEU A 148 8.80 7.06 -21.67
CA LEU A 148 7.41 6.81 -21.30
C LEU A 148 7.25 5.64 -20.32
N GLY A 149 8.29 4.83 -20.12
CA GLY A 149 8.26 3.68 -19.24
C GLY A 149 7.34 2.58 -19.74
N ARG A 150 7.53 2.13 -20.98
CA ARG A 150 6.72 1.05 -21.57
C ARG A 150 7.60 -0.03 -22.15
N VAL A 151 7.22 -1.29 -21.96
CA VAL A 151 7.85 -2.44 -22.62
C VAL A 151 6.86 -2.98 -23.64
N LYS A 152 7.28 -3.09 -24.90
CA LYS A 152 6.50 -3.72 -25.96
C LYS A 152 7.09 -5.07 -26.30
N ILE A 153 6.35 -6.15 -26.08
CA ILE A 153 6.76 -7.50 -26.49
C ILE A 153 6.53 -7.62 -28.00
N ILE A 154 7.57 -7.93 -28.75
CA ILE A 154 7.52 -8.08 -30.22
C ILE A 154 7.58 -9.55 -30.65
N ASN A 155 8.08 -10.44 -29.79
CA ASN A 155 8.06 -11.89 -30.04
C ASN A 155 6.64 -12.45 -29.85
N THR A 156 5.99 -12.77 -30.97
CA THR A 156 4.62 -13.30 -31.02
C THR A 156 4.49 -14.66 -30.34
N SER A 157 5.54 -15.48 -30.35
CA SER A 157 5.51 -16.80 -29.71
C SER A 157 5.39 -16.68 -28.19
N VAL A 158 6.07 -15.68 -27.60
CA VAL A 158 5.98 -15.38 -26.16
C VAL A 158 4.61 -14.77 -25.80
N LEU A 159 4.05 -13.92 -26.67
CA LEU A 159 2.71 -13.37 -26.47
C LEU A 159 1.62 -14.45 -26.49
N ASN A 160 1.72 -15.42 -27.41
CA ASN A 160 0.72 -16.46 -27.58
C ASN A 160 0.86 -17.63 -26.59
N SER A 161 2.00 -17.77 -25.90
CA SER A 161 2.25 -18.88 -24.99
C SER A 161 1.57 -18.75 -23.62
N ALA A 162 0.79 -17.67 -23.40
CA ALA A 162 0.16 -17.33 -22.11
C ALA A 162 1.12 -17.40 -20.90
N THR A 163 2.43 -17.28 -21.17
CA THR A 163 3.48 -17.47 -20.18
C THR A 163 3.63 -16.19 -19.38
N PRO A 164 3.69 -16.25 -18.04
CA PRO A 164 3.89 -15.05 -17.23
C PRO A 164 5.17 -14.31 -17.63
N ILE A 165 5.01 -13.03 -17.98
CA ILE A 165 6.11 -12.12 -18.29
C ILE A 165 6.39 -11.30 -17.03
N LYS A 166 7.63 -11.35 -16.54
CA LYS A 166 8.09 -10.57 -15.41
C LYS A 166 9.08 -9.53 -15.89
N VAL A 167 8.78 -8.27 -15.62
CA VAL A 167 9.67 -7.14 -15.89
C VAL A 167 10.28 -6.66 -14.57
N SER A 168 11.60 -6.57 -14.53
CA SER A 168 12.36 -5.93 -13.45
C SER A 168 13.03 -4.68 -14.03
N LEU A 169 13.08 -3.61 -13.25
CA LEU A 169 13.73 -2.35 -13.67
C LEU A 169 14.37 -1.66 -12.48
N GLU A 170 15.39 -0.85 -12.75
CA GLU A 170 15.90 0.11 -11.79
C GLU A 170 15.24 1.46 -12.07
N SER A 171 14.66 2.09 -11.05
CA SER A 171 14.03 3.41 -11.19
C SER A 171 14.78 4.44 -10.35
N ASN A 172 15.14 5.56 -10.96
CA ASN A 172 15.65 6.74 -10.27
C ASN A 172 14.51 7.54 -9.62
N SER A 173 13.61 6.86 -8.91
CA SER A 173 12.49 7.54 -8.25
C SER A 173 13.03 8.55 -7.22
N LEU A 174 12.79 9.84 -7.49
CA LEU A 174 13.34 10.99 -6.74
C LEU A 174 12.80 11.09 -5.29
N PHE A 175 11.89 10.21 -4.88
CA PHE A 175 11.19 10.27 -3.58
C PHE A 175 11.70 9.26 -2.53
N SER A 176 12.82 8.56 -2.77
CA SER A 176 13.44 7.77 -1.71
C SER A 176 14.19 8.68 -0.74
N VAL A 177 13.60 8.93 0.43
CA VAL A 177 14.19 9.81 1.46
C VAL A 177 15.32 9.12 2.25
N GLN A 178 15.52 7.80 2.08
CA GLN A 178 16.60 7.04 2.69
C GLN A 178 17.87 7.08 1.82
N SER A 179 19.03 7.32 2.44
CA SER A 179 20.31 7.26 1.73
C SER A 179 20.77 5.81 1.56
N LYS A 180 21.13 5.43 0.34
CA LYS A 180 21.66 4.10 0.01
C LYS A 180 23.10 4.23 -0.46
N THR A 181 23.97 3.35 0.04
CA THR A 181 25.38 3.29 -0.36
C THR A 181 25.69 1.87 -0.84
N LEU A 182 25.97 1.73 -2.13
CA LEU A 182 26.43 0.48 -2.73
C LEU A 182 27.93 0.60 -2.99
N MET A 183 28.72 -0.25 -2.35
CA MET A 183 30.16 -0.35 -2.56
C MET A 183 30.49 -1.75 -3.01
N GLY A 184 31.46 -1.91 -3.89
CA GLY A 184 31.89 -3.25 -4.26
C GLY A 184 33.04 -3.27 -5.24
N SER A 185 33.51 -4.47 -5.49
CA SER A 185 34.60 -4.75 -6.41
C SER A 185 34.28 -6.03 -7.18
N ARG A 186 34.69 -6.05 -8.43
CA ARG A 186 34.63 -7.23 -9.29
C ARG A 186 36.03 -7.53 -9.81
N PHE A 187 36.38 -8.82 -9.82
CA PHE A 187 37.63 -9.33 -10.33
C PHE A 187 37.33 -10.31 -11.45
N ASP A 188 37.83 -10.04 -12.65
CA ASP A 188 37.69 -10.90 -13.81
C ASP A 188 39.05 -11.48 -14.18
N TYR A 189 39.12 -12.79 -14.33
CA TYR A 189 40.32 -13.49 -14.74
C TYR A 189 40.06 -14.34 -15.98
N LYS A 190 40.75 -14.00 -17.07
CA LYS A 190 40.69 -14.74 -18.34
C LYS A 190 41.73 -15.85 -18.30
N ILE A 191 41.29 -17.08 -18.06
CA ILE A 191 42.16 -18.26 -18.04
C ILE A 191 42.60 -18.60 -19.47
N SER A 192 41.71 -18.44 -20.45
CA SER A 192 42.03 -18.63 -21.87
C SER A 192 41.18 -17.71 -22.75
N LYS A 193 41.31 -17.84 -24.08
CA LYS A 193 40.45 -17.13 -25.05
C LYS A 193 38.97 -17.56 -24.95
N ASP A 194 38.74 -18.78 -24.46
CA ASP A 194 37.44 -19.44 -24.46
C ASP A 194 36.90 -19.62 -23.03
N PHE A 195 37.69 -19.36 -21.98
CA PHE A 195 37.28 -19.55 -20.59
C PHE A 195 37.67 -18.37 -19.71
N ALA A 196 36.69 -17.83 -19.00
CA ALA A 196 36.87 -16.76 -18.02
C ALA A 196 36.11 -17.08 -16.74
N ILE A 197 36.64 -16.59 -15.62
CA ILE A 197 36.00 -16.65 -14.31
C ILE A 197 35.94 -15.25 -13.69
N GLY A 198 34.91 -15.00 -12.92
CA GLY A 198 34.63 -13.74 -12.24
C GLY A 198 34.36 -13.96 -10.76
N GLY A 199 34.81 -13.02 -9.94
CA GLY A 199 34.48 -12.92 -8.52
C GLY A 199 33.93 -11.53 -8.21
N THR A 200 32.82 -11.45 -7.51
CA THR A 200 32.14 -10.18 -7.20
C THR A 200 31.91 -10.07 -5.70
N VAL A 201 32.21 -8.91 -5.12
CA VAL A 201 31.83 -8.58 -3.74
C VAL A 201 31.10 -7.25 -3.77
N LEU A 202 29.84 -7.24 -3.35
CA LEU A 202 29.02 -6.03 -3.23
C LEU A 202 28.53 -5.88 -1.79
N HIS A 203 28.50 -4.68 -1.28
CA HIS A 203 27.93 -4.31 0.01
C HIS A 203 26.96 -3.14 -0.18
N LEU A 204 25.69 -3.39 0.12
CA LEU A 204 24.63 -2.39 0.09
C LEU A 204 24.27 -2.02 1.52
N ASN A 205 24.41 -0.76 1.88
CA ASN A 205 24.02 -0.24 3.19
C ASN A 205 23.01 0.90 3.04
N GLU A 206 21.87 0.75 3.70
CA GLU A 206 20.84 1.79 3.81
C GLU A 206 20.93 2.50 5.16
N ARG A 207 20.70 3.81 5.13
CA ARG A 207 20.65 4.64 6.34
C ARG A 207 19.29 5.32 6.44
N PRO A 208 18.53 5.06 7.52
CA PRO A 208 17.24 5.70 7.74
C PRO A 208 17.44 7.14 8.23
N ILE A 209 16.40 7.96 8.08
CA ILE A 209 16.37 9.34 8.58
C ILE A 209 16.28 9.34 10.12
N THR A 210 15.41 8.48 10.65
CA THR A 210 15.14 8.33 12.08
C THR A 210 15.69 6.99 12.58
N ARG A 211 16.01 6.91 13.87
CA ARG A 211 16.44 5.64 14.49
C ARG A 211 15.27 4.71 14.82
N LYS A 212 14.07 5.28 15.00
CA LYS A 212 12.82 4.53 15.17
C LYS A 212 12.25 4.28 13.78
N VAL A 213 12.32 3.03 13.33
CA VAL A 213 11.78 2.58 12.06
C VAL A 213 10.64 1.61 12.30
N ASN A 214 9.60 1.67 11.47
CA ASN A 214 8.49 0.74 11.57
C ASN A 214 8.80 -0.57 10.84
N ILE A 215 8.04 -1.61 11.16
CA ILE A 215 8.11 -2.88 10.44
C ILE A 215 7.76 -2.69 8.95
N GLY A 216 8.59 -3.22 8.05
CA GLY A 216 8.50 -3.02 6.59
C GLY A 216 9.43 -1.93 6.05
N ASP A 217 9.88 -0.99 6.89
CA ASP A 217 10.79 0.11 6.51
C ASP A 217 12.22 -0.13 7.04
N GLU A 218 12.56 -1.38 7.40
CA GLU A 218 13.83 -1.69 8.03
C GLU A 218 15.02 -1.49 7.05
N PRO A 219 16.00 -0.65 7.41
CA PRO A 219 17.16 -0.43 6.55
C PRO A 219 18.08 -1.66 6.53
N ILE A 220 18.43 -2.11 5.33
CA ILE A 220 19.30 -3.27 5.12
C ILE A 220 20.78 -2.91 5.08
N SER A 221 21.64 -3.89 5.35
CA SER A 221 23.09 -3.80 5.27
C SER A 221 23.66 -5.11 4.73
N ASN A 222 23.31 -5.43 3.49
CA ASN A 222 23.57 -6.74 2.91
C ASN A 222 24.91 -6.79 2.19
N THR A 223 25.64 -7.90 2.33
CA THR A 223 26.83 -8.17 1.53
C THR A 223 26.56 -9.36 0.61
N MET A 224 26.77 -9.20 -0.69
CA MET A 224 26.68 -10.28 -1.68
C MET A 224 28.08 -10.68 -2.12
N LEU A 225 28.33 -11.99 -2.13
CA LEU A 225 29.51 -12.62 -2.71
C LEU A 225 29.07 -13.38 -3.95
N GLY A 226 29.64 -13.07 -5.10
CA GLY A 226 29.35 -13.69 -6.39
C GLY A 226 30.58 -14.40 -6.94
N PHE A 227 30.36 -15.52 -7.60
CA PHE A 227 31.34 -16.22 -8.40
C PHE A 227 30.68 -16.66 -9.70
N ASP A 228 31.32 -16.41 -10.83
CA ASP A 228 30.79 -16.76 -12.14
C ASP A 228 31.88 -17.33 -13.05
N GLY A 229 31.45 -18.11 -14.04
CA GLY A 229 32.31 -18.74 -15.01
C GLY A 229 31.62 -18.81 -16.36
N THR A 230 32.35 -18.43 -17.41
CA THR A 230 31.86 -18.48 -18.79
C THR A 230 32.85 -19.25 -19.64
N TYR A 231 32.35 -20.30 -20.30
CA TYR A 231 33.08 -21.08 -21.30
C TYR A 231 32.38 -20.96 -22.66
N ARG A 232 33.07 -20.45 -23.68
CA ARG A 232 32.53 -20.32 -25.03
C ARG A 232 33.51 -20.86 -26.05
N THR A 233 33.08 -21.83 -26.85
CA THR A 233 33.91 -22.40 -27.91
C THR A 233 33.11 -22.62 -29.20
N LYS A 234 33.81 -22.77 -30.33
CA LYS A 234 33.21 -23.05 -31.64
C LYS A 234 33.24 -24.55 -31.92
N SER A 235 32.10 -25.13 -32.25
CA SER A 235 31.96 -26.57 -32.50
C SER A 235 31.65 -26.87 -33.96
N ARG A 236 32.68 -27.27 -34.71
CA ARG A 236 32.52 -27.77 -36.09
C ARG A 236 31.75 -29.07 -36.15
N PHE A 237 31.77 -29.85 -35.08
CA PHE A 237 31.03 -31.11 -35.00
C PHE A 237 29.52 -30.86 -35.06
N ILE A 238 29.02 -29.92 -34.26
CA ILE A 238 27.60 -29.54 -34.26
C ILE A 238 27.22 -28.96 -35.62
N THR A 239 28.05 -28.09 -36.19
CA THR A 239 27.81 -27.54 -37.54
C THR A 239 27.64 -28.64 -38.58
N LYS A 240 28.56 -29.62 -38.60
CA LYS A 240 28.50 -30.76 -39.53
C LYS A 240 27.33 -31.71 -39.26
N MET A 241 26.87 -31.85 -38.01
CA MET A 241 25.68 -32.64 -37.71
C MET A 241 24.42 -31.98 -38.27
N ILE A 242 24.28 -30.67 -38.13
CA ILE A 242 23.15 -29.92 -38.66
C ILE A 242 23.17 -29.93 -40.19
N ASP A 243 24.35 -29.82 -40.80
CA ASP A 243 24.53 -29.86 -42.26
C ASP A 243 24.17 -31.22 -42.91
N LYS A 244 24.07 -32.28 -42.11
CA LYS A 244 23.62 -33.61 -42.57
C LYS A 244 22.10 -33.78 -42.57
N ILE A 245 21.34 -32.82 -42.06
CA ILE A 245 19.88 -32.87 -42.08
C ILE A 245 19.42 -32.58 -43.51
N PRO A 246 18.64 -33.47 -44.16
CA PRO A 246 18.16 -33.24 -45.51
C PRO A 246 17.46 -31.89 -45.63
N PHE A 247 17.69 -31.17 -46.73
CA PHE A 247 17.12 -29.85 -47.03
C PHE A 247 17.65 -28.66 -46.22
N ILE A 248 18.68 -28.84 -45.37
CA ILE A 248 19.36 -27.75 -44.65
C ILE A 248 20.83 -27.70 -45.07
N ASN A 249 21.36 -26.51 -45.36
CA ASN A 249 22.76 -26.31 -45.75
C ASN A 249 23.33 -25.13 -44.94
N THR A 250 24.29 -25.40 -44.06
CA THR A 250 24.73 -24.45 -43.02
C THR A 250 26.24 -24.22 -43.11
N LYS A 251 26.64 -23.01 -43.52
CA LYS A 251 28.06 -22.60 -43.62
C LYS A 251 28.59 -21.89 -42.36
N GLU A 252 27.71 -21.42 -41.50
CA GLU A 252 28.08 -20.67 -40.29
C GLU A 252 28.52 -21.61 -39.17
N MET A 253 29.62 -21.26 -38.47
CA MET A 253 30.15 -22.08 -37.37
C MET A 253 29.24 -21.99 -36.14
N SER A 254 28.82 -23.15 -35.63
CA SER A 254 28.06 -23.25 -34.39
C SER A 254 28.95 -22.91 -33.19
N SER A 255 28.39 -22.18 -32.21
CA SER A 255 29.05 -21.91 -30.94
C SER A 255 28.32 -22.57 -29.77
N VAL A 256 29.08 -23.11 -28.83
CA VAL A 256 28.56 -23.62 -27.55
C VAL A 256 29.03 -22.68 -26.46
N SER A 257 28.10 -22.21 -25.64
CA SER A 257 28.37 -21.40 -24.46
C SER A 257 27.79 -22.07 -23.22
N LEU A 258 28.61 -22.22 -22.19
CA LEU A 258 28.22 -22.67 -20.87
C LEU A 258 28.52 -21.55 -19.89
N ASN A 259 27.48 -21.10 -19.19
CA ASN A 259 27.58 -20.05 -18.17
C ASN A 259 27.13 -20.65 -16.84
N GLY A 260 27.87 -20.35 -15.78
CA GLY A 260 27.51 -20.72 -14.42
C GLY A 260 27.70 -19.53 -13.51
N GLU A 261 26.73 -19.29 -12.64
CA GLU A 261 26.76 -18.21 -11.66
C GLU A 261 26.37 -18.77 -10.29
N PHE A 262 27.09 -18.32 -9.26
CA PHE A 262 26.81 -18.59 -7.86
C PHE A 262 26.83 -17.27 -7.10
N ALA A 263 25.78 -17.00 -6.34
CA ALA A 263 25.72 -15.82 -5.49
C ALA A 263 25.28 -16.22 -4.07
N TYR A 264 25.97 -15.70 -3.08
CA TYR A 264 25.66 -15.87 -1.67
C TYR A 264 25.42 -14.51 -1.02
N LEU A 265 24.23 -14.35 -0.44
CA LEU A 265 23.83 -13.14 0.25
C LEU A 265 24.02 -13.32 1.76
N ILE A 266 24.76 -12.41 2.37
CA ILE A 266 24.92 -12.28 3.82
C ILE A 266 24.02 -11.10 4.27
N PRO A 267 22.80 -11.38 4.74
CA PRO A 267 21.89 -10.33 5.17
C PRO A 267 22.31 -9.75 6.52
N ARG A 268 22.21 -8.42 6.68
CA ARG A 268 22.31 -7.74 7.97
C ARG A 268 21.41 -6.51 8.01
N HIS A 269 21.25 -5.95 9.21
CA HIS A 269 20.56 -4.68 9.43
C HIS A 269 21.56 -3.52 9.55
N SER A 270 21.09 -2.31 9.25
CA SER A 270 21.86 -1.09 9.46
C SER A 270 22.15 -0.84 10.94
N LYS A 271 23.39 -0.48 11.28
CA LYS A 271 23.76 -0.13 12.68
C LYS A 271 23.04 1.13 13.18
N ALA A 272 22.46 1.93 12.28
CA ALA A 272 21.72 3.14 12.61
C ALA A 272 20.47 2.87 13.48
N ILE A 273 19.87 1.68 13.37
CA ILE A 273 18.70 1.24 14.17
C ILE A 273 19.11 0.44 15.42
N GLY A 274 20.36 0.55 15.85
CA GLY A 274 20.90 -0.07 17.06
C GLY A 274 21.49 -1.46 16.83
N LYS A 275 22.15 -2.00 17.88
CA LYS A 275 22.91 -3.25 17.79
C LYS A 275 22.05 -4.47 17.45
N LYS A 276 20.80 -4.49 17.90
CA LYS A 276 19.86 -5.61 17.71
C LYS A 276 18.98 -5.48 16.46
N GLY A 277 19.01 -4.35 15.76
CA GLY A 277 18.17 -4.14 14.58
C GLY A 277 16.69 -4.05 14.93
N ASN A 278 16.34 -3.11 15.79
CA ASN A 278 14.97 -3.01 16.29
C ASN A 278 14.05 -2.37 15.24
N ALA A 279 12.88 -2.99 15.02
CA ALA A 279 11.77 -2.41 14.27
C ALA A 279 10.54 -2.32 15.18
N TYR A 280 9.75 -1.27 14.99
CA TYR A 280 8.55 -1.01 15.78
C TYR A 280 7.31 -1.51 15.04
N ILE A 281 6.48 -2.29 15.72
CA ILE A 281 5.14 -2.64 15.21
C ILE A 281 4.22 -1.42 15.32
N ASP A 282 4.31 -0.71 16.45
CA ASP A 282 3.68 0.58 16.69
C ASP A 282 4.58 1.37 17.65
N ASN A 283 4.84 2.64 17.34
CA ASN A 283 5.63 3.54 18.19
C ASN A 283 4.74 4.52 18.98
N PHE A 284 3.42 4.44 18.82
CA PHE A 284 2.38 5.29 19.39
C PHE A 284 2.48 6.79 19.05
N GLU A 285 3.42 7.21 18.20
CA GLU A 285 3.64 8.64 17.89
C GLU A 285 2.45 9.24 17.11
N GLY A 286 1.76 8.44 16.30
CA GLY A 286 0.60 8.86 15.51
C GLY A 286 -0.77 8.59 16.17
N THR A 287 -0.81 8.18 17.44
CA THR A 287 -2.06 7.76 18.09
C THR A 287 -2.94 8.90 18.56
N GLN A 288 -2.38 10.11 18.65
CA GLN A 288 -3.12 11.31 18.99
C GLN A 288 -3.37 12.15 17.74
N SER A 289 -4.64 12.44 17.49
CA SER A 289 -5.05 13.50 16.58
C SER A 289 -5.52 14.69 17.41
N THR A 290 -4.98 15.87 17.11
CA THR A 290 -5.41 17.11 17.76
C THR A 290 -6.31 17.89 16.81
N ILE A 291 -7.46 18.32 17.31
CA ILE A 291 -8.36 19.23 16.59
C ILE A 291 -8.32 20.55 17.37
N PRO A 292 -7.69 21.62 16.83
CA PRO A 292 -7.59 22.88 17.54
C PRO A 292 -8.96 23.56 17.62
N LEU A 293 -9.39 23.91 18.83
CA LEU A 293 -10.64 24.65 19.09
C LEU A 293 -10.39 26.09 19.55
N ASN A 294 -9.14 26.57 19.54
CA ASN A 294 -8.75 27.88 20.07
C ASN A 294 -8.90 29.04 19.07
N ILE A 295 -9.50 28.80 17.90
CA ILE A 295 -9.65 29.82 16.86
C ILE A 295 -10.86 30.68 17.21
N ALA A 296 -10.64 31.80 17.90
CA ALA A 296 -11.70 32.69 18.40
C ALA A 296 -12.75 33.07 17.32
N GLY A 297 -12.32 33.31 16.08
CA GLY A 297 -13.21 33.66 14.96
C GLY A 297 -14.15 32.53 14.50
N GLN A 298 -13.94 31.28 14.94
CA GLN A 298 -14.86 30.17 14.67
C GLN A 298 -15.96 30.03 15.72
N TRP A 299 -15.87 30.76 16.83
CA TRP A 299 -16.87 30.73 17.89
C TRP A 299 -17.94 31.79 17.67
N SER A 300 -19.19 31.43 17.95
CA SER A 300 -20.35 32.31 17.92
C SER A 300 -21.14 32.17 19.22
N ILE A 301 -22.02 33.15 19.48
CA ILE A 301 -22.95 33.05 20.60
C ILE A 301 -23.82 31.78 20.41
N ALA A 302 -23.91 30.96 21.44
CA ALA A 302 -24.74 29.76 21.45
C ALA A 302 -26.20 30.09 21.78
N SER A 303 -27.11 29.18 21.41
CA SER A 303 -28.48 29.15 21.94
C SER A 303 -28.48 28.89 23.45
N VAL A 304 -29.58 29.23 24.13
CA VAL A 304 -29.76 28.88 25.55
C VAL A 304 -29.69 27.34 25.70
N PRO A 305 -28.85 26.80 26.61
CA PRO A 305 -28.75 25.37 26.83
C PRO A 305 -30.09 24.76 27.28
N ARG A 306 -30.43 23.59 26.72
CA ARG A 306 -31.65 22.84 27.08
C ARG A 306 -31.35 21.75 28.11
N PHE A 307 -32.40 21.31 28.82
CA PHE A 307 -32.37 20.21 29.80
C PHE A 307 -31.59 20.52 31.09
N GLN A 308 -31.46 21.81 31.41
CA GLN A 308 -30.80 22.31 32.60
C GLN A 308 -31.63 23.44 33.22
N SER A 309 -32.93 23.22 33.41
CA SER A 309 -33.92 24.24 33.79
C SER A 309 -33.58 24.99 35.08
N THR A 310 -32.81 24.37 35.99
CA THR A 310 -32.31 25.04 37.21
C THR A 310 -31.28 26.12 36.92
N LEU A 311 -30.47 25.97 35.86
CA LEU A 311 -29.40 26.90 35.50
C LEU A 311 -29.80 27.82 34.34
N PHE A 312 -30.63 27.33 33.41
CA PHE A 312 -31.05 28.00 32.20
C PHE A 312 -32.57 27.85 32.01
N PRO A 313 -33.39 28.51 32.85
CA PRO A 313 -34.86 28.39 32.80
C PRO A 313 -35.49 29.07 31.58
N GLU A 314 -34.74 29.88 30.81
CA GLU A 314 -35.27 30.76 29.77
C GLU A 314 -35.92 29.97 28.63
N PHE A 315 -35.47 28.75 28.36
CA PHE A 315 -36.09 27.88 27.37
C PHE A 315 -37.51 27.45 27.78
N ASP A 316 -37.68 26.98 29.03
CA ASP A 316 -38.98 26.52 29.56
C ASP A 316 -39.91 27.70 29.85
N TYR A 317 -39.33 28.85 30.22
CA TYR A 317 -40.04 30.11 30.34
C TYR A 317 -40.71 30.49 29.02
N VAL A 318 -39.95 30.57 27.93
CA VAL A 318 -40.50 30.92 26.60
C VAL A 318 -41.54 29.89 26.14
N ALA A 319 -41.32 28.60 26.39
CA ALA A 319 -42.27 27.54 26.04
C ALA A 319 -43.60 27.63 26.81
N SER A 320 -43.59 28.13 28.05
CA SER A 320 -44.79 28.25 28.88
C SER A 320 -45.51 29.59 28.71
N THR A 321 -44.77 30.68 28.50
CA THR A 321 -45.33 32.04 28.46
C THR A 321 -45.56 32.57 27.05
N HIS A 322 -44.98 31.93 26.03
CA HIS A 322 -44.91 32.43 24.65
C HIS A 322 -44.19 33.79 24.52
N ASP A 323 -43.50 34.26 25.56
CA ASP A 323 -42.67 35.46 25.52
C ASP A 323 -41.31 35.13 24.89
N THR A 324 -41.14 35.46 23.61
CA THR A 324 -39.89 35.21 22.88
C THR A 324 -38.72 36.10 23.33
N LEU A 325 -38.96 37.22 24.01
CA LEU A 325 -37.89 38.10 24.51
C LEU A 325 -37.21 37.51 25.74
N GLY A 326 -37.98 36.77 26.56
CA GLY A 326 -37.49 36.06 27.75
C GLY A 326 -36.32 35.11 27.48
N TYR A 327 -36.18 34.64 26.24
CA TYR A 327 -35.07 33.78 25.79
C TYR A 327 -33.69 34.40 26.03
N GLY A 328 -33.57 35.73 26.12
CA GLY A 328 -32.30 36.44 26.27
C GLY A 328 -32.03 37.05 27.65
N TYR A 329 -32.98 37.01 28.60
CA TYR A 329 -32.94 37.86 29.80
C TYR A 329 -31.68 37.68 30.67
N ASN A 330 -31.20 36.45 30.82
CA ASN A 330 -30.02 36.17 31.64
C ASN A 330 -28.72 36.01 30.81
N ARG A 331 -28.70 36.45 29.55
CA ARG A 331 -27.48 36.42 28.74
C ARG A 331 -26.51 37.51 29.17
N ALA A 332 -25.42 37.12 29.83
CA ALA A 332 -24.32 38.03 30.16
C ALA A 332 -23.57 38.54 28.92
N LYS A 333 -22.84 39.65 29.07
CA LYS A 333 -21.93 40.20 28.05
C LYS A 333 -20.64 39.36 27.99
N ILE A 334 -20.70 38.25 27.27
CA ILE A 334 -19.54 37.36 27.05
C ILE A 334 -18.75 37.87 25.84
N ALA A 335 -17.43 37.87 25.94
CA ALA A 335 -16.51 38.13 24.84
C ALA A 335 -15.41 37.07 24.81
N TRP A 336 -15.05 36.62 23.60
CA TRP A 336 -13.90 35.76 23.35
C TRP A 336 -13.05 36.39 22.26
N TYR A 337 -11.75 36.49 22.50
CA TYR A 337 -10.81 37.12 21.58
C TYR A 337 -9.40 36.66 21.91
N ASN A 338 -8.50 36.82 20.93
CA ASN A 338 -7.08 36.73 21.15
C ASN A 338 -6.53 38.15 21.28
N VAL A 339 -5.73 38.42 22.31
CA VAL A 339 -5.03 39.70 22.45
C VAL A 339 -3.93 39.77 21.39
N ASP A 340 -3.96 40.77 20.51
CA ASP A 340 -2.98 40.92 19.43
C ASP A 340 -1.59 41.28 20.00
N PRO A 341 -0.59 40.39 19.92
CA PRO A 341 0.70 40.69 20.52
C PRO A 341 1.43 41.86 19.85
N THR A 342 1.12 42.18 18.60
CA THR A 342 1.73 43.30 17.87
C THR A 342 1.22 44.66 18.36
N ALA A 343 -0.05 44.72 18.75
CA ALA A 343 -0.70 45.93 19.23
C ALA A 343 -0.38 46.26 20.70
N PHE A 344 0.14 45.30 21.49
CA PHE A 344 0.31 45.45 22.95
C PHE A 344 1.75 45.22 23.46
N TYR A 345 2.57 44.39 22.78
CA TYR A 345 3.88 43.96 23.30
C TYR A 345 5.08 44.39 22.43
N ARG A 346 4.86 45.05 21.28
CA ARG A 346 5.94 45.60 20.46
C ARG A 346 6.28 47.05 20.85
N SER A 347 7.52 47.46 20.57
CA SER A 347 8.05 48.80 20.87
C SER A 347 7.28 49.93 20.17
N ASN A 348 6.57 49.61 19.08
CA ASN A 348 5.71 50.52 18.30
C ASN A 348 4.20 50.31 18.58
N SER A 349 3.85 49.77 19.75
CA SER A 349 2.47 49.59 20.21
C SER A 349 1.68 50.91 20.12
N THR A 350 0.46 50.84 19.56
CA THR A 350 -0.49 51.97 19.54
C THR A 350 -1.24 52.14 20.87
N VAL A 351 -1.05 51.22 21.82
CA VAL A 351 -1.68 51.23 23.14
C VAL A 351 -0.62 51.44 24.23
N SER A 352 -0.85 52.43 25.10
CA SER A 352 0.02 52.68 26.27
C SER A 352 -0.49 51.91 27.48
N LEU A 353 0.13 50.76 27.78
CA LEU A 353 -0.11 49.98 29.00
C LEU A 353 0.96 50.26 30.05
N SER A 354 0.58 50.34 31.32
CA SER A 354 1.51 50.35 32.46
C SER A 354 2.28 49.01 32.57
N ALA A 355 3.39 49.01 33.31
CA ALA A 355 4.16 47.79 33.57
C ALA A 355 3.32 46.73 34.34
N ALA A 356 2.42 47.17 35.21
CA ALA A 356 1.52 46.29 35.96
C ALA A 356 0.44 45.65 35.07
N GLU A 357 -0.07 46.38 34.07
CA GLU A 357 -1.04 45.83 33.11
C GLU A 357 -0.39 44.81 32.18
N ARG A 358 0.86 45.04 31.75
CA ARG A 358 1.61 44.09 30.90
C ARG A 358 2.02 42.82 31.63
N SER A 359 2.24 42.89 32.95
CA SER A 359 2.62 41.74 33.78
C SER A 359 1.42 40.98 34.33
N ASN A 360 0.19 41.44 34.10
CA ASN A 360 -1.01 40.77 34.55
C ASN A 360 -1.19 39.42 33.82
N HIS A 361 -1.29 38.35 34.61
CA HIS A 361 -1.39 36.97 34.12
C HIS A 361 -2.58 36.72 33.19
N ASN A 362 -3.64 37.54 33.30
CA ASN A 362 -4.85 37.39 32.49
C ASN A 362 -4.72 37.94 31.05
N VAL A 363 -3.70 38.77 30.78
CA VAL A 363 -3.55 39.44 29.46
C VAL A 363 -2.16 39.29 28.86
N ARG A 364 -1.16 38.89 29.67
CA ARG A 364 0.23 38.73 29.23
C ARG A 364 0.36 37.71 28.10
N GLN A 365 1.36 37.91 27.25
CA GLN A 365 1.76 36.89 26.29
C GLN A 365 2.33 35.66 27.03
N ILE A 366 1.77 34.48 26.73
CA ILE A 366 2.29 33.19 27.21
C ILE A 366 3.19 32.61 26.13
N SER A 367 4.45 32.36 26.45
CA SER A 367 5.39 31.75 25.50
C SER A 367 5.14 30.25 25.39
N GLU A 368 5.33 29.69 24.19
CA GLU A 368 5.31 28.24 24.01
C GLU A 368 6.34 27.55 24.92
N LYS A 369 7.50 28.18 25.17
CA LYS A 369 8.54 27.64 26.08
C LYS A 369 8.06 27.53 27.53
N GLU A 370 7.09 28.34 27.93
CA GLU A 370 6.47 28.26 29.25
C GLU A 370 5.55 27.04 29.34
N LEU A 371 4.70 26.83 28.32
CA LEU A 371 3.75 25.72 28.28
C LEU A 371 4.41 24.37 27.99
N PHE A 372 5.40 24.34 27.11
CA PHE A 372 6.11 23.13 26.71
C PHE A 372 7.63 23.34 26.83
N PRO A 373 8.18 23.33 28.05
CA PRO A 373 9.59 23.63 28.30
C PRO A 373 10.55 22.59 27.71
N LYS A 374 10.07 21.37 27.47
CA LYS A 374 10.86 20.26 26.88
C LYS A 374 10.74 20.18 25.35
N ARG A 375 9.90 20.99 24.73
CA ARG A 375 9.73 21.00 23.27
C ARG A 375 10.86 21.82 22.66
N GLN A 376 11.50 21.26 21.63
CA GLN A 376 12.45 22.00 20.81
C GLN A 376 11.67 22.74 19.73
N TYR A 377 11.93 24.04 19.62
CA TYR A 377 11.32 24.91 18.63
C TYR A 377 12.29 25.12 17.48
N SER A 378 11.79 25.17 16.26
CA SER A 378 12.60 25.60 15.12
C SER A 378 12.97 27.06 15.31
N ASN A 379 14.18 27.44 14.90
CA ASN A 379 14.55 28.85 14.83
C ASN A 379 13.81 29.46 13.63
N GLY A 380 12.90 30.40 13.87
CA GLY A 380 12.11 31.09 12.85
C GLY A 380 11.09 32.02 13.46
#